data_AF-A0A1A2B212-F1
#
_entry.id   AF-A0A1A2B212-F1
#
_cell.length_a   1.000
_cell.length_b   1.000
_cell.length_c   1.000
_cell.angle_alpha   90.00
_cell.angle_beta   90.00
_cell.angle_gamma   90.00
#
_symmetry.space_group_name_H-M   'P 1'
#
loop_
_entity.id
_entity.type
_entity.pdbx_description
1 polymer ?
#
loop_
_entity_poly.entity_id
_entity_poly.type
_entity_poly.pdbx_seq_one_letter_code
_entity_poly.pdbx_strand_id
1 'polypeptide(L)'
;MVLIPAWVWRGGPVFRAVCLGVPAGVLMAALAFAESGVLLSAPVVFVVISLCNGVMMARRMGKAWPAAIDLSADERVAVSSAARRGHPLAEVRLAPAAIEYVGALRDAGVQARRFQWILRVGGVAVLVLAVIDSAFATPRVAAVSWLIVGLFAIEIFWWPRVRARLLDNAERTRESACRALSQRQVDDA
;
A
#
# COMPACT_ATOMS: atom_id res chain seq x y z
N MET A 1 -1.72 -1.72 -2.94
CA MET A 1 -2.63 -2.88 -2.73
C MET A 1 -2.45 -3.46 -1.34
N VAL A 2 -1.28 -4.01 -1.01
CA VAL A 2 -1.03 -4.75 0.26
C VAL A 2 -1.34 -3.95 1.53
N LEU A 3 -1.04 -2.64 1.55
CA LEU A 3 -1.25 -1.78 2.72
C LEU A 3 -2.58 -1.03 2.72
N ILE A 4 -3.36 -1.09 1.65
CA ILE A 4 -4.56 -0.26 1.54
C ILE A 4 -5.59 -0.79 2.54
N PRO A 5 -5.99 0.00 3.55
CA PRO A 5 -6.97 -0.42 4.52
C PRO A 5 -8.26 -0.88 3.84
N ALA A 6 -8.93 -1.89 4.39
CA ALA A 6 -10.17 -2.40 3.82
C ALA A 6 -11.22 -1.29 3.64
N TRP A 7 -11.29 -0.34 4.57
CA TRP A 7 -12.21 0.81 4.50
C TRP A 7 -11.98 1.73 3.29
N VAL A 8 -10.76 1.79 2.74
CA VAL A 8 -10.48 2.61 1.54
C VAL A 8 -11.19 2.06 0.31
N TRP A 9 -11.54 0.77 0.30
CA TRP A 9 -12.33 0.17 -0.78
C TRP A 9 -13.80 0.58 -0.78
N ARG A 10 -14.31 1.10 0.34
CA ARG A 10 -15.69 1.55 0.49
C ARG A 10 -16.01 2.73 -0.43
N GLY A 11 -15.04 3.61 -0.66
CA GLY A 11 -15.20 4.77 -1.52
C GLY A 11 -14.87 4.52 -2.99
N GLY A 12 -15.34 5.42 -3.85
CA GLY A 12 -15.04 5.46 -5.28
C GLY A 12 -13.60 5.88 -5.60
N PRO A 13 -13.24 5.99 -6.89
CA PRO A 13 -11.88 6.32 -7.34
C PRO A 13 -11.34 7.63 -6.74
N VAL A 14 -12.19 8.65 -6.60
CA VAL A 14 -11.82 9.96 -6.02
C VAL A 14 -11.48 9.82 -4.54
N PHE A 15 -12.30 9.11 -3.77
CA PHE A 15 -12.04 8.87 -2.34
C PHE A 15 -10.71 8.14 -2.14
N ARG A 16 -10.44 7.11 -2.97
CA ARG A 16 -9.18 6.36 -2.93
C ARG A 16 -7.99 7.26 -3.27
N ALA A 17 -8.13 8.15 -4.25
CA ALA A 17 -7.08 9.09 -4.63
C ALA A 17 -6.78 10.08 -3.50
N VAL A 18 -7.80 10.63 -2.84
CA VAL A 18 -7.63 11.57 -1.72
C VAL A 18 -7.00 10.89 -0.51
N CYS A 19 -7.55 9.75 -0.07
CA CYS A 19 -7.06 9.05 1.13
C CYS A 19 -5.62 8.54 0.99
N LEU A 20 -5.16 8.22 -0.22
CA LEU A 20 -3.80 7.76 -0.47
C LEU A 20 -2.84 8.91 -0.85
N GLY A 21 -3.35 9.92 -1.56
CA GLY A 21 -2.56 11.04 -2.05
C GLY A 21 -2.22 12.03 -0.96
N VAL A 22 -3.19 12.46 -0.15
CA VAL A 22 -3.01 13.53 0.84
C VAL A 22 -1.95 13.18 1.89
N PRO A 23 -1.94 12.00 2.54
CA PRO A 23 -0.91 11.69 3.54
C PRO A 23 0.50 11.65 2.93
N ALA A 24 0.63 11.12 1.70
CA ALA A 24 1.89 11.10 0.99
C ALA A 24 2.37 12.52 0.61
N GLY A 25 1.44 13.36 0.15
CA GLY A 25 1.72 14.75 -0.17
C GLY A 25 2.14 15.56 1.06
N VAL A 26 1.47 15.40 2.20
CA VAL A 26 1.84 16.09 3.46
C VAL A 26 3.25 15.71 3.87
N LEU A 27 3.57 14.41 3.87
CA LEU A 27 4.91 13.93 4.25
C LEU A 27 5.99 14.50 3.33
N MET A 28 5.78 14.43 2.01
CA MET A 28 6.75 14.92 1.03
C MET A 28 6.87 16.46 1.05
N ALA A 29 5.78 17.17 1.30
CA ALA A 29 5.79 18.62 1.44
C ALA A 29 6.56 19.07 2.68
N ALA A 30 6.37 18.38 3.81
CA ALA A 30 7.13 18.62 5.03
C ALA A 30 8.64 18.39 4.79
N LEU A 31 8.99 17.33 4.05
CA LEU A 31 10.36 17.03 3.70
C LEU A 31 10.97 18.11 2.79
N ALA A 32 10.26 18.50 1.73
CA ALA A 32 10.70 19.50 0.78
C ALA A 32 10.90 20.87 1.43
N PHE A 33 10.02 21.23 2.37
CA PHE A 33 10.17 22.45 3.17
C PHE A 33 11.37 22.37 4.11
N ALA A 34 11.57 21.22 4.78
CA ALA A 34 12.68 21.02 5.70
C ALA A 34 14.05 21.10 5.00
N GLU A 35 14.17 20.56 3.78
CA GLU A 35 15.41 20.64 3.01
C GLU A 35 15.62 22.00 2.35
N SER A 36 14.61 22.54 1.67
CA SER A 36 14.80 23.78 0.91
C SER A 36 14.81 25.03 1.78
N GLY A 37 14.14 25.00 2.94
CA GLY A 37 13.85 26.19 3.75
C GLY A 37 12.91 27.20 3.06
N VAL A 38 12.43 26.90 1.85
CA VAL A 38 11.57 27.79 1.05
C VAL A 38 10.11 27.44 1.28
N LEU A 39 9.33 28.40 1.78
CA LEU A 39 7.90 28.20 2.09
C LEU A 39 7.08 27.73 0.89
N LEU A 40 7.43 28.17 -0.33
CA LEU A 40 6.75 27.81 -1.58
C LEU A 40 6.99 26.35 -2.02
N SER A 41 8.04 25.68 -1.53
CA SER A 41 8.32 24.28 -1.90
C SER A 41 7.24 23.32 -1.39
N ALA A 42 6.77 23.51 -0.16
CA ALA A 42 5.74 22.69 0.48
C ALA A 42 4.44 22.61 -0.32
N PRO A 43 3.74 23.71 -0.66
CA PRO A 43 2.48 23.64 -1.37
C PRO A 43 2.63 23.07 -2.78
N VAL A 44 3.73 23.37 -3.48
CA VAL A 44 4.00 22.82 -4.82
C VAL A 44 4.17 21.30 -4.76
N VAL A 45 5.04 20.82 -3.88
CA VAL A 45 5.28 19.39 -3.70
C VAL A 45 4.03 18.67 -3.19
N PHE A 46 3.29 19.29 -2.26
CA PHE A 46 2.02 18.76 -1.77
C PHE A 46 1.05 18.49 -2.91
N VAL A 47 0.80 19.49 -3.76
CA VAL A 47 -0.17 19.37 -4.86
C VAL A 47 0.27 18.31 -5.87
N VAL A 48 1.52 18.37 -6.32
CA VAL A 48 2.06 17.45 -7.33
C VAL A 48 2.03 16.01 -6.81
N ILE A 49 2.57 15.77 -5.62
CA ILE A 49 2.64 14.41 -5.04
C ILE A 49 1.24 13.89 -4.70
N SER A 50 0.36 14.71 -4.13
CA SER A 50 -0.99 14.27 -3.79
C SER A 50 -1.78 13.85 -5.02
N LEU A 51 -1.76 14.66 -6.09
CA LEU A 51 -2.47 14.32 -7.33
C LEU A 51 -1.85 13.11 -8.02
N CYS A 52 -0.53 13.16 -8.31
CA CYS A 52 0.12 12.10 -9.06
C CYS A 52 0.03 10.77 -8.32
N ASN A 53 0.34 10.74 -7.03
CA ASN A 53 0.30 9.51 -6.25
C ASN A 53 -1.13 9.01 -6.03
N GLY A 54 -2.06 9.92 -5.69
CA GLY A 54 -3.46 9.58 -5.50
C GLY A 54 -4.11 8.98 -6.74
N VAL A 55 -3.98 9.66 -7.89
CA VAL A 55 -4.53 9.20 -9.17
C VAL A 55 -3.87 7.89 -9.61
N MET A 56 -2.54 7.82 -9.56
CA MET A 56 -1.82 6.62 -10.00
C MET A 56 -2.15 5.41 -9.14
N MET A 57 -2.29 5.58 -7.81
CA MET A 57 -2.73 4.48 -6.94
C MET A 57 -4.18 4.10 -7.20
N ALA A 58 -5.11 5.04 -7.31
CA ALA A 58 -6.51 4.75 -7.60
C ALA A 58 -6.67 3.95 -8.90
N ARG A 59 -5.94 4.32 -9.97
CA ARG A 59 -5.93 3.57 -11.24
C ARG A 59 -5.32 2.19 -11.10
N ARG A 60 -4.20 2.06 -10.39
CA ARG A 60 -3.59 0.75 -10.10
C ARG A 60 -4.53 -0.14 -9.27
N MET A 61 -5.33 0.44 -8.37
CA MET A 61 -6.31 -0.31 -7.59
C MET A 61 -7.40 -0.89 -8.47
N GLY A 62 -7.98 -0.09 -9.37
CA GLY A 62 -9.03 -0.55 -10.28
C GLY A 62 -8.52 -1.61 -11.26
N LYS A 63 -7.30 -1.45 -11.77
CA LYS A 63 -6.71 -2.43 -12.69
C LYS A 63 -6.36 -3.76 -12.01
N ALA A 64 -5.98 -3.74 -10.75
CA ALA A 64 -5.54 -4.92 -10.03
C ALA A 64 -6.70 -5.82 -9.56
N TRP A 65 -7.88 -5.26 -9.30
CA TRP A 65 -9.06 -6.03 -8.90
C TRP A 65 -10.30 -5.62 -9.71
N PRO A 66 -10.42 -6.10 -10.97
CA PRO A 66 -11.58 -5.86 -11.83
C PRO A 66 -12.93 -6.24 -11.21
N ALA A 67 -13.02 -7.40 -10.55
CA ALA A 67 -14.26 -7.87 -9.91
C ALA A 67 -14.78 -6.95 -8.80
N ALA A 68 -13.97 -5.99 -8.33
CA ALA A 68 -14.47 -4.95 -7.43
C ALA A 68 -15.62 -4.16 -8.06
N ILE A 69 -15.63 -3.94 -9.38
CA ILE A 69 -16.61 -3.06 -10.05
C ILE A 69 -18.04 -3.57 -9.83
N ASP A 70 -18.24 -4.88 -9.93
CA ASP A 70 -19.56 -5.52 -9.83
C ASP A 70 -20.04 -5.72 -8.39
N LEU A 71 -19.15 -5.52 -7.40
CA LEU A 71 -19.47 -5.62 -5.98
C LEU A 71 -19.95 -4.28 -5.41
N SER A 72 -20.89 -4.35 -4.47
CA SER A 72 -21.29 -3.20 -3.65
C SER A 72 -20.15 -2.73 -2.73
N ALA A 73 -20.28 -1.51 -2.20
CA ALA A 73 -19.25 -0.92 -1.33
C ALA A 73 -18.97 -1.78 -0.08
N ASP A 74 -20.01 -2.36 0.53
CA ASP A 74 -19.87 -3.17 1.75
C ASP A 74 -19.32 -4.56 1.43
N GLU A 75 -19.70 -5.17 0.29
CA GLU A 75 -19.13 -6.45 -0.16
C GLU A 75 -17.63 -6.33 -0.48
N ARG A 76 -17.20 -5.21 -1.10
CA ARG A 76 -15.76 -4.94 -1.33
C ARG A 76 -14.97 -4.88 -0.03
N VAL A 77 -15.53 -4.23 1.00
CA VAL A 77 -14.91 -4.14 2.32
C VAL A 77 -14.91 -5.51 3.00
N ALA A 78 -16.00 -6.27 2.92
CA ALA A 78 -16.11 -7.61 3.50
C ALA A 78 -15.05 -8.56 2.91
N VAL A 79 -14.95 -8.63 1.58
CA VAL A 79 -13.96 -9.48 0.88
C VAL A 79 -12.53 -9.07 1.23
N SER A 80 -12.22 -7.77 1.13
CA SER A 80 -10.86 -7.28 1.42
C SER A 80 -10.47 -7.39 2.90
N SER A 81 -11.42 -7.21 3.81
CA SER A 81 -11.27 -7.42 5.25
C SER A 81 -10.99 -8.89 5.58
N ALA A 82 -11.84 -9.79 5.05
CA ALA A 82 -11.73 -11.22 5.27
C ALA A 82 -10.39 -11.75 4.79
N ALA A 83 -10.00 -11.42 3.55
CA ALA A 83 -8.71 -11.81 2.97
C ALA A 83 -7.51 -11.28 3.76
N ARG A 84 -7.54 -10.04 4.27
CA ARG A 84 -6.41 -9.49 5.04
C ARG A 84 -6.29 -10.06 6.45
N ARG A 85 -7.42 -10.47 7.06
CA ARG A 85 -7.46 -11.06 8.40
C ARG A 85 -7.35 -12.59 8.40
N GLY A 86 -7.52 -13.24 7.26
CA GLY A 86 -7.53 -14.70 7.16
C GLY A 86 -8.83 -15.32 7.66
N HIS A 87 -9.94 -14.56 7.60
CA HIS A 87 -11.25 -15.06 8.02
C HIS A 87 -11.98 -15.73 6.85
N PRO A 88 -12.83 -16.73 7.14
CA PRO A 88 -13.74 -17.29 6.15
C PRO A 88 -14.76 -16.24 5.71
N LEU A 89 -15.21 -16.33 4.46
CA LEU A 89 -16.25 -15.48 3.92
C LEU A 89 -17.61 -15.95 4.42
N ALA A 90 -18.46 -15.01 4.84
CA ALA A 90 -19.83 -15.32 5.28
C ALA A 90 -20.72 -15.79 4.11
N GLU A 91 -20.44 -15.35 2.89
CA GLU A 91 -21.24 -15.67 1.71
C GLU A 91 -20.43 -16.36 0.63
N VAL A 92 -20.91 -17.53 0.19
CA VAL A 92 -20.26 -18.33 -0.86
C VAL A 92 -20.23 -17.59 -2.21
N ARG A 93 -21.19 -16.70 -2.49
CA ARG A 93 -21.23 -15.89 -3.71
C ARG A 93 -19.99 -15.00 -3.90
N LEU A 94 -19.34 -14.62 -2.79
CA LEU A 94 -18.18 -13.72 -2.78
C LEU A 94 -16.85 -14.48 -2.96
N ALA A 95 -16.86 -15.81 -2.96
CA ALA A 95 -15.67 -16.64 -3.07
C ALA A 95 -14.86 -16.38 -4.36
N PRO A 96 -15.46 -16.24 -5.56
CA PRO A 96 -14.71 -15.95 -6.78
C PRO A 96 -13.99 -14.59 -6.71
N ALA A 97 -14.69 -13.55 -6.24
CA ALA A 97 -14.12 -12.21 -6.11
C ALA A 97 -13.00 -12.15 -5.05
N ALA A 98 -13.09 -12.95 -4.00
CA ALA A 98 -12.03 -13.08 -3.01
C ALA A 98 -10.78 -13.76 -3.56
N ILE A 99 -10.94 -14.82 -4.38
CA ILE A 99 -9.80 -15.49 -5.03
C ILE A 99 -9.06 -14.51 -5.95
N GLU A 100 -9.79 -13.71 -6.73
CA GLU A 100 -9.21 -12.66 -7.59
C GLU A 100 -8.48 -11.59 -6.77
N TYR A 101 -9.06 -11.15 -5.64
CA TYR A 101 -8.41 -10.21 -4.73
C TYR A 101 -7.11 -10.75 -4.12
N VAL A 102 -7.08 -12.04 -3.72
CA VAL A 102 -5.85 -12.67 -3.22
C VAL A 102 -4.80 -12.78 -4.33
N GLY A 103 -5.21 -13.10 -5.56
CA GLY A 103 -4.33 -13.06 -6.74
C GLY A 103 -3.70 -11.68 -6.94
N ALA A 104 -4.53 -10.63 -6.90
CA ALA A 104 -4.08 -9.24 -6.99
C ALA A 104 -3.11 -8.84 -5.86
N LEU A 105 -3.32 -9.34 -4.64
CA LEU A 105 -2.40 -9.15 -3.52
C LEU A 105 -1.06 -9.86 -3.74
N ARG A 106 -1.08 -11.07 -4.30
CA ARG A 106 0.14 -11.84 -4.63
C ARG A 106 0.96 -11.14 -5.71
N ASP A 107 0.32 -10.71 -6.80
CA ASP A 107 0.97 -9.97 -7.89
C ASP A 107 1.53 -8.63 -7.39
N ALA A 108 0.77 -7.92 -6.56
CA ALA A 108 1.26 -6.73 -5.88
C ALA A 108 2.44 -7.04 -4.95
N GLY A 109 2.46 -8.21 -4.32
CA GLY A 109 3.57 -8.69 -3.51
C GLY A 109 4.86 -8.93 -4.31
N VAL A 110 4.74 -9.49 -5.52
CA VAL A 110 5.86 -9.67 -6.45
C VAL A 110 6.39 -8.32 -6.92
N GLN A 111 5.51 -7.41 -7.33
CA GLN A 111 5.90 -6.07 -7.77
C GLN A 111 6.54 -5.26 -6.63
N ALA A 112 6.03 -5.40 -5.41
CA ALA A 112 6.61 -4.74 -4.24
C ALA A 112 8.01 -5.24 -3.92
N ARG A 113 8.36 -6.48 -4.25
CA ARG A 113 9.73 -7.01 -4.07
C ARG A 113 10.74 -6.27 -4.95
N ARG A 114 10.37 -5.91 -6.18
CA ARG A 114 11.20 -5.07 -7.06
C ARG A 114 11.35 -3.66 -6.48
N PHE A 115 10.25 -3.08 -5.98
CA PHE A 115 10.28 -1.75 -5.37
C PHE A 115 11.11 -1.71 -4.08
N GLN A 116 11.13 -2.80 -3.30
CA GLN A 116 11.98 -2.92 -2.13
C GLN A 116 13.47 -2.93 -2.46
N TRP A 117 13.86 -3.47 -3.62
CA TRP A 117 15.23 -3.38 -4.08
C TRP A 117 15.63 -1.93 -4.36
N ILE A 118 14.76 -1.19 -5.02
CA ILE A 118 14.95 0.25 -5.27
C ILE A 118 15.00 1.02 -3.93
N LEU A 119 14.10 0.72 -2.99
CA LEU A 119 14.08 1.35 -1.66
C LEU A 119 15.34 1.03 -0.84
N ARG A 120 15.90 -0.18 -0.95
CA ARG A 120 17.17 -0.53 -0.29
C ARG A 120 18.34 0.24 -0.88
N VAL A 121 18.47 0.25 -2.20
CA VAL A 121 19.53 0.99 -2.90
C VAL A 121 19.40 2.48 -2.62
N GLY A 122 18.18 3.02 -2.69
CA GLY A 122 17.88 4.41 -2.33
C GLY A 122 18.16 4.71 -0.87
N GLY A 123 17.81 3.81 0.06
CA GLY A 123 18.12 3.95 1.48
C GLY A 123 19.61 3.97 1.77
N VAL A 124 20.40 3.14 1.08
CA VAL A 124 21.87 3.18 1.15
C VAL A 124 22.41 4.51 0.58
N ALA A 125 21.89 4.97 -0.55
CA ALA A 125 22.28 6.25 -1.13
C ALA A 125 21.98 7.43 -0.19
N VAL A 126 20.79 7.45 0.43
CA VAL A 126 20.40 8.45 1.43
C VAL A 126 21.25 8.36 2.68
N LEU A 127 21.62 7.16 3.13
CA LEU A 127 22.52 6.97 4.26
C LEU A 127 23.91 7.57 3.99
N VAL A 128 24.45 7.33 2.80
CA VAL A 128 25.73 7.94 2.36
C VAL A 128 25.60 9.46 2.34
N LEU A 129 24.49 9.98 1.81
CA LEU A 129 24.23 11.42 1.77
C LEU A 129 24.15 12.01 3.18
N ALA A 130 23.46 11.36 4.11
CA ALA A 130 23.35 11.79 5.51
C ALA A 130 24.71 11.83 6.22
N VAL A 131 25.62 10.90 5.91
CA VAL A 131 27.00 10.91 6.44
C VAL A 131 27.78 12.10 5.89
N ILE A 132 27.64 12.40 4.58
CA ILE A 132 28.26 13.57 3.95
C ILE A 132 27.71 14.86 4.57
N ASP A 133 26.39 14.98 4.69
CA ASP A 133 25.74 16.15 5.28
C ASP A 133 26.15 16.36 6.75
N SER A 134 26.36 15.28 7.50
CA SER A 134 26.83 15.37 8.89
C SER A 134 28.26 15.93 8.99
N ALA A 135 29.08 15.78 7.95
CA ALA A 135 30.45 16.27 7.91
C ALA A 135 30.55 17.69 7.32
N PHE A 136 29.68 18.06 6.37
CA PHE A 136 29.83 19.29 5.57
C PHE A 136 28.64 20.26 5.62
N ALA A 137 27.47 19.82 6.09
CA ALA A 137 26.25 20.63 6.07
C ALA A 137 25.92 21.26 7.43
N THR A 138 24.90 22.12 7.43
CA THR A 138 24.37 22.70 8.68
C THR A 138 23.72 21.60 9.55
N PRO A 139 23.75 21.74 10.88
CA PRO A 139 23.15 20.74 11.79
C PRO A 139 21.66 20.51 11.54
N ARG A 140 20.95 21.50 10.97
CA ARG A 140 19.56 21.35 10.52
C ARG A 140 19.44 20.33 9.40
N VAL A 141 20.27 20.44 8.36
CA VAL A 141 20.26 19.51 7.21
C VAL A 141 20.65 18.11 7.67
N ALA A 142 21.70 17.98 8.49
CA ALA A 142 22.11 16.70 9.07
C ALA A 142 20.96 16.01 9.84
N ALA A 143 20.23 16.75 10.68
CA ALA A 143 19.09 16.19 11.43
C ALA A 143 17.96 15.70 10.51
N VAL A 144 17.68 16.42 9.42
CA VAL A 144 16.69 16.01 8.41
C VAL A 144 17.14 14.75 7.68
N SER A 145 18.41 14.70 7.26
CA SER A 145 18.97 13.53 6.57
C SER A 145 18.93 12.27 7.46
N TRP A 146 19.25 12.40 8.76
CA TRP A 146 19.10 11.30 9.71
C TRP A 146 17.65 10.88 9.96
N LEU A 147 16.70 11.83 9.96
CA LEU A 147 15.27 11.52 10.05
C LEU A 147 14.81 10.72 8.83
N ILE A 148 15.26 11.07 7.62
CA ILE A 148 14.96 10.32 6.40
C ILE A 148 15.55 8.90 6.48
N VAL A 149 16.79 8.76 6.94
CA VAL A 149 17.43 7.45 7.16
C VAL A 149 16.60 6.59 8.12
N GLY A 150 16.14 7.16 9.24
CA GLY A 150 15.27 6.46 10.18
C GLY A 150 13.96 6.00 9.54
N LEU A 151 13.33 6.85 8.73
CA LEU A 151 12.11 6.52 8.02
C LEU A 151 12.31 5.38 7.00
N PHE A 152 13.41 5.42 6.25
CA PHE A 152 13.81 4.32 5.35
C PHE A 152 14.13 3.04 6.11
N ALA A 153 14.79 3.12 7.27
CA ALA A 153 15.09 1.95 8.08
C ALA A 153 13.80 1.27 8.57
N ILE A 154 12.84 2.04 9.11
CA ILE A 154 11.53 1.51 9.51
C ILE A 154 10.84 0.83 8.31
N GLU A 155 10.82 1.49 7.15
CA GLU A 155 10.22 0.94 5.93
C GLU A 155 10.95 -0.32 5.42
N ILE A 156 12.28 -0.41 5.54
CA ILE A 156 13.03 -1.59 5.07
C ILE A 156 12.85 -2.79 6.00
N PHE A 157 12.87 -2.56 7.32
CA PHE A 157 12.88 -3.65 8.32
C PHE A 157 11.49 -4.14 8.72
N TRP A 158 10.48 -3.26 8.75
CA TRP A 158 9.16 -3.62 9.26
C TRP A 158 8.26 -4.24 8.19
N TRP A 159 8.36 -3.75 6.97
CA TRP A 159 7.55 -4.14 5.81
C TRP A 159 7.65 -5.60 5.35
N PRO A 160 8.81 -6.28 5.35
CA PRO A 160 8.86 -7.69 4.96
C PRO A 160 8.04 -8.56 5.93
N ARG A 161 8.04 -8.23 7.23
CA ARG A 161 7.30 -8.99 8.25
C ARG A 161 5.80 -8.77 8.14
N VAL A 162 5.35 -7.53 8.00
CA VAL A 162 3.93 -7.19 7.85
C VAL A 162 3.35 -7.82 6.58
N ARG A 163 4.10 -7.75 5.46
CA ARG A 163 3.67 -8.35 4.20
C ARG A 163 3.56 -9.87 4.26
N ALA A 164 4.54 -10.55 4.86
CA ALA A 164 4.50 -12.00 5.00
C ALA A 164 3.25 -12.46 5.78
N ARG A 165 2.93 -11.77 6.88
CA ARG A 165 1.72 -12.02 7.67
C ARG A 165 0.44 -11.79 6.86
N LEU A 166 0.38 -10.72 6.07
CA LEU A 166 -0.80 -10.42 5.24
C LEU A 166 -1.00 -11.42 4.10
N LEU A 167 0.07 -11.91 3.49
CA LEU A 167 -0.01 -12.92 2.42
C LEU A 167 -0.42 -14.29 2.98
N ASP A 168 0.10 -14.67 4.14
CA ASP A 168 -0.29 -15.90 4.83
C ASP A 168 -1.77 -15.90 5.22
N ASN A 169 -2.26 -14.78 5.77
CA ASN A 169 -3.68 -14.59 6.04
C ASN A 169 -4.52 -14.69 4.76
N ALA A 170 -4.09 -14.06 3.66
CA ALA A 170 -4.80 -14.08 2.40
C ALA A 170 -4.91 -15.50 1.81
N GLU A 171 -3.84 -16.30 1.91
CA GLU A 171 -3.87 -17.69 1.44
C GLU A 171 -4.85 -18.54 2.27
N ARG A 172 -4.88 -18.36 3.60
CA ARG A 172 -5.87 -19.03 4.47
C ARG A 172 -7.32 -18.73 4.05
N THR A 173 -7.63 -17.48 3.71
CA THR A 173 -8.96 -17.14 3.17
C THR A 173 -9.20 -17.79 1.81
N ARG A 174 -8.20 -17.83 0.93
CA ARG A 174 -8.32 -18.49 -0.38
C ARG A 174 -8.65 -19.97 -0.25
N GLU A 175 -7.96 -20.68 0.64
CA GLU A 175 -8.23 -22.10 0.90
C GLU A 175 -9.65 -22.32 1.43
N SER A 176 -10.12 -21.47 2.34
CA SER A 176 -11.50 -21.56 2.86
C SER A 176 -12.55 -21.33 1.77
N ALA A 177 -12.29 -20.39 0.86
CA ALA A 177 -13.17 -20.08 -0.26
C ALA A 177 -13.23 -21.22 -1.28
N CYS A 178 -12.09 -21.84 -1.61
CA CYS A 178 -12.04 -23.01 -2.48
C CYS A 178 -12.81 -24.20 -1.88
N ARG A 179 -12.69 -24.45 -0.56
CA ARG A 179 -13.44 -25.52 0.12
C ARG A 179 -14.95 -25.28 0.05
N ALA A 180 -15.40 -24.06 0.31
CA ALA A 180 -16.83 -23.71 0.23
C ALA A 180 -17.40 -23.89 -1.19
N LEU A 181 -16.63 -23.54 -2.23
CA LEU A 181 -17.02 -23.79 -3.62
C LEU A 181 -17.11 -25.28 -3.95
N SER A 182 -16.14 -26.08 -3.48
CA SER A 182 -16.15 -27.53 -3.71
C SER A 182 -17.30 -28.24 -3.00
N GLN A 183 -17.67 -27.81 -1.79
CA GLN A 183 -18.81 -28.38 -1.06
C GLN A 183 -20.13 -28.10 -1.78
N ARG A 184 -20.34 -26.86 -2.24
CA ARG A 184 -21.54 -26.50 -3.00
C ARG A 184 -21.68 -27.32 -4.29
N GLN A 185 -20.58 -27.56 -4.99
CA GLN A 185 -20.60 -28.37 -6.21
C GLN A 185 -20.95 -29.85 -5.94
N VAL A 186 -20.65 -30.37 -4.75
CA VAL A 186 -21.04 -31.72 -4.33
C VAL A 186 -22.51 -31.77 -3.91
N ASP A 187 -23.04 -30.73 -3.26
CA ASP A 187 -24.45 -30.68 -2.87
C ASP A 187 -25.41 -30.48 -4.07
N ASP A 188 -24.93 -29.86 -5.16
CA ASP A 188 -25.69 -29.63 -6.39
C ASP A 188 -25.64 -30.83 -7.39
N ALA A 189 -24.89 -31.90 -7.09
CA ALA A 189 -24.66 -33.07 -7.96
C ALA A 189 -25.40 -34.33 -7.49
#